data_AF-A0A934EHK7-F1
#
_entry.id   AF-A0A934EHK7-F1
#
_cell.length_a   1.000
_cell.length_b   1.000
_cell.length_c   1.000
_cell.angle_alpha   90.00
_cell.angle_beta   90.00
_cell.angle_gamma   90.00
#
_symmetry.space_group_name_H-M   'P 1'
#
loop_
_entity.id
_entity.type
_entity.pdbx_description
1 polymer ?
#
loop_
_entity_poly.entity_id
_entity_poly.type
_entity_poly.pdbx_seq_one_letter_code
_entity_poly.pdbx_strand_id
1 'polypeptide(L)' 'MAQETVEQFFGRLLTDTVFRENAGKQFHKTCLEMGFSLTKAERDLISRLDFRKFETLSAEIDGGLKRCGQESM' A
#
# COMPACT_ATOMS: atom_id res chain seq x y z
N MET A 1 6.23 -16.69 -3.63
CA MET A 1 5.16 -16.14 -4.47
C MET A 1 4.16 -15.30 -3.65
N ALA A 2 3.44 -15.84 -2.65
CA ALA A 2 2.45 -15.06 -1.88
C ALA A 2 3.06 -13.97 -0.97
N GLN A 3 4.13 -14.28 -0.25
CA GLN A 3 4.78 -13.34 0.69
C GLN A 3 5.33 -12.09 -0.02
N GLU A 4 5.97 -12.26 -1.17
CA GLU A 4 6.54 -11.14 -1.94
C GLU A 4 5.46 -10.13 -2.36
N THR A 5 4.28 -10.60 -2.79
CA THR A 5 3.14 -9.75 -3.14
C THR A 5 2.63 -8.95 -1.94
N VAL A 6 2.58 -9.59 -0.76
CA VAL A 6 2.17 -8.94 0.50
C VAL A 6 3.20 -7.89 0.92
N GLU A 7 4.48 -8.21 0.84
CA GLU A 7 5.58 -7.28 1.15
C GLU A 7 5.59 -6.08 0.21
N GLN A 8 5.41 -6.30 -1.09
CA GLN A 8 5.28 -5.22 -2.07
C GLN A 8 4.06 -4.33 -1.79
N PHE A 9 2.93 -4.93 -1.38
CA PHE A 9 1.74 -4.16 -1.01
C PHE A 9 2.03 -3.26 0.19
N PHE A 10 2.61 -3.78 1.27
CA PHE A 10 2.93 -2.99 2.46
C PHE A 10 4.02 -1.95 2.20
N GLY A 11 5.05 -2.31 1.43
CA GLY A 11 6.07 -1.36 0.99
C GLY A 11 5.46 -0.18 0.25
N ARG A 12 4.49 -0.44 -0.64
CA ARG A 12 3.77 0.61 -1.36
C ARG A 12 2.83 1.40 -0.46
N LEU A 13 2.14 0.75 0.48
CA LEU A 13 1.30 1.43 1.47
C LEU A 13 2.09 2.44 2.33
N LEU A 14 3.36 2.15 2.59
CA LEU A 14 4.26 2.99 3.37
C LEU A 14 4.92 4.11 2.55
N THR A 15 5.23 3.85 1.29
CA THR A 15 6.05 4.75 0.46
C THR A 15 5.24 5.57 -0.54
N ASP A 16 4.04 5.15 -0.92
CA ASP A 16 3.21 5.77 -1.96
C ASP A 16 1.93 6.33 -1.31
N THR A 17 1.92 7.64 -1.09
CA THR A 17 0.81 8.35 -0.42
C THR A 17 -0.49 8.20 -1.20
N VAL A 18 -0.45 8.34 -2.53
CA VAL A 18 -1.64 8.24 -3.39
C VAL A 18 -2.22 6.83 -3.32
N PHE A 19 -1.35 5.82 -3.35
CA PHE A 19 -1.76 4.43 -3.18
C PHE A 19 -2.41 4.21 -1.80
N ARG A 20 -1.82 4.73 -0.73
CA ARG A 20 -2.38 4.60 0.63
C ARG A 20 -3.77 5.21 0.74
N GLU A 21 -3.96 6.42 0.23
CA GLU A 21 -5.27 7.08 0.25
C GLU A 21 -6.33 6.30 -0.54
N ASN A 22 -5.96 5.78 -1.71
CA ASN A 22 -6.86 4.98 -2.54
C ASN A 22 -7.20 3.64 -1.88
N ALA A 23 -6.20 2.95 -1.31
CA ALA A 23 -6.38 1.70 -0.58
C ALA A 23 -7.28 1.90 0.65
N GLY A 24 -7.15 3.01 1.37
CA GLY A 24 -8.01 3.36 2.51
C GLY A 24 -9.47 3.60 2.14
N LYS A 25 -9.75 4.05 0.92
CA LYS A 25 -11.12 4.28 0.42
C LYS A 25 -11.72 3.02 -0.21
N GLN A 26 -10.95 2.30 -1.02
CA GLN A 26 -11.45 1.20 -1.86
C GLN A 26 -10.41 0.07 -2.01
N PHE A 27 -9.95 -0.50 -0.89
CA PHE A 27 -8.92 -1.55 -0.83
C PHE A 27 -9.02 -2.63 -1.91
N HIS A 28 -10.18 -3.29 -2.05
CA HIS A 28 -10.36 -4.39 -3.00
C HIS A 28 -10.18 -3.94 -4.46
N LYS A 29 -10.68 -2.74 -4.79
CA LYS A 29 -10.56 -2.16 -6.12
C LYS A 29 -9.10 -1.78 -6.41
N THR A 30 -8.44 -1.13 -5.45
CA THR A 30 -7.02 -0.75 -5.57
C THR A 30 -6.11 -1.96 -5.75
N CYS A 31 -6.34 -3.07 -5.05
CA CYS A 31 -5.57 -4.29 -5.26
C CYS A 31 -5.72 -4.83 -6.70
N LEU A 32 -6.94 -4.82 -7.26
CA LEU A 32 -7.20 -5.28 -8.62
C LEU A 32 -6.56 -4.37 -9.67
N GLU A 33 -6.77 -3.05 -9.57
CA GLU A 33 -6.25 -2.06 -10.52
C GLU A 33 -4.72 -2.03 -10.57
N MET A 34 -4.08 -2.34 -9.44
CA MET A 34 -2.62 -2.31 -9.31
C MET A 34 -1.98 -3.70 -9.51
N GLY A 35 -2.77 -4.72 -9.87
CA GLY A 35 -2.27 -6.06 -10.18
C GLY A 35 -1.81 -6.90 -8.97
N PHE A 36 -2.18 -6.50 -7.74
CA PHE A 36 -1.84 -7.26 -6.53
C PHE A 36 -2.66 -8.55 -6.45
N SER A 37 -2.00 -9.68 -6.71
CA SER A 37 -2.60 -11.02 -6.66
C SER A 37 -2.65 -11.57 -5.22
N LEU A 38 -3.34 -10.87 -4.33
CA LEU A 38 -3.57 -11.33 -2.95
C LEU A 38 -4.59 -12.47 -2.93
N THR A 39 -4.41 -13.43 -2.03
CA THR A 39 -5.43 -14.46 -1.76
C THR A 39 -6.62 -13.86 -1.01
N LYS A 40 -7.74 -14.59 -0.95
CA LYS A 40 -8.92 -14.16 -0.18
C LYS A 40 -8.60 -13.98 1.31
N ALA A 41 -7.80 -14.89 1.88
CA ALA A 41 -7.37 -14.83 3.28
C ALA A 41 -6.49 -13.61 3.56
N GLU A 42 -5.52 -13.32 2.69
CA GLU A 42 -4.66 -12.13 2.84
C GLU A 42 -5.47 -10.83 2.71
N ARG A 43 -6.39 -10.76 1.73
CA ARG A 43 -7.28 -9.60 1.61
C ARG A 43 -8.13 -9.39 2.85
N ASP A 44 -8.70 -10.45 3.40
CA ASP A 44 -9.53 -10.37 4.60
C ASP A 44 -8.74 -9.98 5.85
N LEU A 45 -7.49 -10.42 5.95
CA LEU A 45 -6.61 -10.04 7.05
C LEU A 45 -6.14 -8.58 6.93
N ILE A 46 -5.73 -8.17 5.72
CA ILE A 46 -5.26 -6.80 5.45
C ILE A 46 -6.40 -5.79 5.56
N SER A 47 -7.62 -6.11 5.12
CA SER A 47 -8.76 -5.20 5.21
C SER A 47 -9.19 -4.87 6.64
N ARG A 48 -8.79 -5.69 7.62
CA ARG A 48 -9.02 -5.47 9.06
C ARG A 48 -7.98 -4.55 9.69
N LEU A 49 -6.90 -4.23 8.98
CA LEU A 49 -5.86 -3.35 9.50
C LEU A 49 -6.31 -1.90 9.44
N ASP A 50 -5.90 -1.11 10.44
CA ASP A 50 -6.11 0.33 10.43
C ASP A 50 -5.05 1.02 9.57
N PHE A 51 -5.42 1.36 8.34
CA PHE A 51 -4.53 2.00 7.38
C PHE A 51 -4.03 3.38 7.82
N ARG A 52 -4.68 4.02 8.80
CA ARG A 52 -4.22 5.29 9.37
C ARG A 52 -2.91 5.13 10.15
N LYS A 53 -2.68 3.97 10.76
CA LYS A 53 -1.40 3.70 11.46
C LYS A 53 -0.21 3.68 10.50
N PHE A 54 -0.44 3.32 9.24
CA PHE A 54 0.58 3.35 8.19
C PHE A 54 0.86 4.77 7.70
N GLU A 55 -0.06 5.72 7.87
CA GLU A 55 0.20 7.13 7.61
C GLU A 55 1.21 7.69 8.62
N THR A 56 1.02 7.41 9.92
CA THR A 56 1.97 7.83 10.96
C THR A 56 3.35 7.23 10.71
N LEU A 57 3.43 5.92 10.41
CA LEU A 57 4.70 5.28 10.10
C LEU A 57 5.33 5.84 8.81
N SER A 58 4.52 6.10 7.78
CA SER A 58 5.00 6.75 6.57
C SER A 58 5.57 8.13 6.85
N ALA A 59 4.95 8.94 7.73
CA ALA A 59 5.46 10.26 8.08
C ALA A 59 6.91 10.21 8.59
N GLU A 60 7.26 9.19 9.38
CA GLU A 60 8.58 8.96 9.98
C GLU A 60 9.61 8.31 9.04
N ILE A 61 9.18 7.78 7.88
CA ILE A 61 10.10 7.21 6.89
C ILE A 61 10.80 8.33 6.10
N ASP A 62 12.09 8.11 5.82
CA ASP A 62 12.94 8.98 4.99
C ASP A 62 12.23 9.40 3.70
N GLY A 63 12.24 10.70 3.42
CA GLY A 63 11.54 11.26 2.26
C GLY A 63 12.04 10.73 0.92
N GLY A 64 13.30 10.31 0.82
CA GLY A 64 13.89 9.70 -0.38
C GLY A 64 13.39 8.27 -0.64
N LEU A 65 12.80 7.61 0.35
CA LEU A 65 12.11 6.33 0.18
C LEU A 65 10.64 6.50 -0.22
N LYS A 66 10.07 7.70 -0.06
CA LYS A 66 8.70 7.99 -0.48
C LYS A 66 8.65 8.18 -1.99
N ARG A 67 7.77 7.44 -2.64
CA ARG A 67 7.29 7.77 -3.99
C ARG A 67 6.35 8.97 -3.88
N CYS A 68 6.92 10.16 -3.67
CA CYS A 68 6.33 11.35 -4.24
C CYS A 68 6.57 11.21 -5.74
N GLY A 69 5.53 11.30 -6.57
CA GLY A 69 5.61 11.01 -8.00
C GLY A 69 6.91 11.55 -8.58
N GLN A 70 7.72 10.65 -9.17
CA GLN A 70 8.75 11.10 -10.08
C GLN A 70 8.02 11.79 -11.23
N GLU A 71 7.82 13.09 -11.10
CA GLU A 71 7.89 14.01 -12.22
C GLU A 71 9.31 13.89 -12.77
N SER A 72 9.50 12.89 -13.63
CA SER A 72 10.59 12.94 -14.58
C SER A 72 10.19 13.99 -15.62
N MET A 73 10.85 15.15 -15.56
CA MET A 73 11.16 15.98 -16.72
C MET A 73 11.79 15.15 -17.84
#